data_AF-A0A9E5ME61-F1
#
_entry.id   AF-A0A9E5ME61-F1
#
_cell.length_a   1.000
_cell.length_b   1.000
_cell.length_c   1.000
_cell.angle_alpha   90.00
_cell.angle_beta   90.00
_cell.angle_gamma   90.00
#
_symmetry.space_group_name_H-M   'P 1'
#
loop_
_entity.id
_entity.type
_entity.pdbx_description
1 polymer ?
#
loop_
_entity_poly.entity_id
_entity_poly.type
_entity_poly.pdbx_seq_one_letter_code
_entity_poly.pdbx_strand_id
1 'polypeptide(L)' 'MARDLAIDLGTANTLVYKQGEGIIMNEPTVIAKNRRTNEVLATGHEAWDMIGRTPSFIVAVRPLRGGAITDF' A
#
# COMPACT_ATOMS: atom_id res chain seq x y z
N MET A 1 24.43 -11.05 -0.50
CA MET A 1 23.55 -11.89 0.34
C MET A 1 22.12 -11.51 -0.01
N ALA A 2 21.30 -12.48 -0.41
CA ALA A 2 19.87 -12.24 -0.57
C ALA A 2 19.30 -11.83 0.80
N ARG A 3 18.40 -10.83 0.83
CA ARG A 3 17.61 -10.54 2.03
C ARG A 3 16.43 -11.49 1.99
N ASP A 4 16.39 -12.46 2.89
CA ASP A 4 15.28 -13.41 2.99
C ASP A 4 14.04 -12.69 3.54
N LEU A 5 13.21 -12.20 2.61
CA LEU A 5 11.97 -11.48 2.86
C LEU A 5 10.78 -12.33 2.42
N ALA A 6 9.77 -12.43 3.27
CA ALA A 6 8.44 -12.91 2.91
C ALA A 6 7.48 -11.71 2.90
N ILE A 7 6.66 -11.60 1.85
CA ILE A 7 5.70 -10.50 1.68
C ILE A 7 4.30 -11.09 1.63
N ASP A 8 3.43 -10.67 2.54
CA ASP A 8 2.00 -10.93 2.48
C ASP A 8 1.31 -9.71 1.88
N LEU A 9 0.69 -9.89 0.72
CA LEU A 9 -0.02 -8.86 -0.02
C LEU A 9 -1.53 -9.03 0.17
N GLY A 10 -2.02 -8.61 1.33
CA GLY A 10 -3.43 -8.66 1.68
C GLY A 10 -4.23 -7.50 1.09
N THR A 11 -5.53 -7.71 0.87
CA THR A 11 -6.46 -6.64 0.40
C THR A 11 -6.63 -5.50 1.41
N ALA A 12 -6.27 -5.73 2.67
CA ALA A 12 -6.33 -4.75 3.75
C ALA A 12 -4.93 -4.26 4.15
N ASN A 13 -3.98 -5.16 4.34
CA ASN A 13 -2.65 -4.86 4.85
C ASN A 13 -1.58 -5.61 4.04
N THR A 14 -0.42 -4.97 3.90
CA THR A 14 0.81 -5.56 3.41
C THR A 14 1.75 -5.77 4.57
N LEU A 15 2.20 -7.01 4.76
CA LEU A 15 3.20 -7.34 5.78
C LEU A 15 4.51 -7.76 5.11
N VAL A 16 5.62 -7.34 5.69
CA VAL A 16 6.96 -7.83 5.31
C VAL A 16 7.59 -8.48 6.53
N TYR A 17 7.93 -9.75 6.39
CA TYR A 17 8.70 -10.51 7.35
C TYR A 17 10.14 -10.65 6.85
N LYS A 18 11.11 -10.48 7.75
CA LYS A 18 12.52 -10.72 7.49
C LYS A 18 13.03 -11.83 8.40
N GLN A 19 13.69 -12.83 7.80
CA GLN A 19 14.25 -13.95 8.55
C GLN A 19 15.20 -13.47 9.65
N GLY A 20 14.94 -13.92 10.88
CA GLY A 20 15.72 -13.55 12.07
C GLY A 20 15.35 -12.22 12.71
N GLU A 21 14.47 -11.41 12.12
CA GLU A 21 14.01 -10.13 12.67
C GLU A 21 12.51 -10.12 12.98
N GLY A 22 11.70 -10.90 12.25
CA GLY A 22 10.26 -10.90 12.41
C GLY A 22 9.55 -10.02 11.39
N ILE A 23 8.36 -9.52 11.75
CA ILE A 23 7.62 -8.57 10.92
C ILE A 23 8.29 -7.20 11.02
N ILE A 24 8.85 -6.72 9.91
CA ILE A 24 9.54 -5.43 9.81
C ILE A 24 8.67 -4.34 9.18
N MET A 25 7.51 -4.70 8.63
CA MET A 25 6.54 -3.77 8.05
C MET A 25 5.13 -4.35 8.18
N ASN A 26 4.17 -3.50 8.55
CA ASN A 26 2.74 -3.80 8.52
C ASN A 26 2.00 -2.51 8.16
N GLU A 27 1.66 -2.36 6.89
CA GLU A 27 1.10 -1.14 6.32
C GLU A 27 -0.27 -1.42 5.70
N PRO A 28 -1.24 -0.49 5.74
CA PRO A 28 -2.44 -0.59 4.92
C PRO A 28 -2.10 -0.78 3.44
N THR A 29 -2.77 -1.70 2.75
CA THR A 29 -2.62 -1.90 1.30
C THR A 29 -3.38 -0.82 0.55
N VAL A 30 -2.83 0.40 0.60
CA VAL A 30 -3.42 1.59 0.00
C VAL A 30 -2.34 2.50 -0.56
N ILE A 31 -2.65 3.15 -1.67
CA ILE A 31 -1.83 4.20 -2.28
C ILE A 31 -2.67 5.46 -2.42
N ALA A 32 -2.08 6.62 -2.24
CA ALA A 32 -2.70 7.90 -2.58
C ALA A 32 -2.10 8.35 -3.92
N LYS A 33 -2.94 8.53 -4.95
CA LYS A 33 -2.51 8.95 -6.28
C LYS A 33 -3.17 10.25 -6.70
N ASN A 34 -2.42 11.13 -7.35
CA ASN A 34 -2.97 12.27 -8.06
C ASN A 34 -3.57 11.76 -9.37
N ARG A 35 -4.91 11.72 -9.48
CA ARG A 35 -5.62 11.17 -10.65
C ARG A 35 -5.49 12.03 -11.91
N ARG A 36 -4.91 13.22 -11.84
CA ARG A 36 -4.62 14.07 -13.01
C ARG A 36 -3.28 13.72 -13.65
N THR A 37 -2.29 13.34 -12.84
CA THR A 37 -0.92 13.07 -13.29
C THR A 37 -0.53 11.59 -13.20
N ASN A 38 -1.34 10.77 -12.53
CA ASN A 38 -1.04 9.39 -12.10
C ASN A 38 0.17 9.27 -11.15
N GLU A 39 0.63 10.38 -10.58
CA GLU A 39 1.71 10.38 -9.60
C GLU A 39 1.25 9.74 -8.28
N VAL A 40 2.07 8.84 -7.73
CA VAL A 40 1.88 8.29 -6.39
C VAL A 40 2.46 9.28 -5.38
N LEU A 41 1.61 9.76 -4.47
CA LEU A 41 1.96 10.77 -3.47
C LEU A 41 2.37 10.14 -2.14
N ALA A 42 1.75 9.02 -1.78
CA ALA A 42 2.00 8.28 -0.54
C ALA A 42 1.54 6.82 -0.66
N THR A 43 2.01 5.97 0.26
CA THR A 43 1.58 4.58 0.43
C THR A 43 1.36 4.28 1.92
N GLY A 44 0.74 3.15 2.24
CA GLY A 44 0.61 2.71 3.64
C GLY A 44 -0.23 3.65 4.49
N HIS A 45 0.19 3.88 5.74
CA HIS A 45 -0.51 4.76 6.68
C HIS A 45 -0.61 6.20 6.19
N GLU A 46 0.42 6.74 5.54
CA GLU A 46 0.37 8.10 4.99
C GLU A 46 -0.73 8.25 3.94
N ALA A 47 -0.87 7.27 3.04
CA ALA A 47 -1.95 7.23 2.07
C ALA A 47 -3.33 6.99 2.71
N TRP A 48 -3.38 6.20 3.78
CA TRP A 48 -4.60 5.96 4.55
C TRP A 48 -5.10 7.24 5.22
N ASP A 49 -4.21 8.04 5.81
CA ASP A 49 -4.55 9.27 6.50
C ASP A 49 -5.08 10.36 5.55
N MET A 50 -4.73 10.28 4.27
CA MET A 50 -5.24 11.16 3.22
C MET A 50 -6.71 10.89 2.83
N ILE A 51 -7.30 9.75 3.22
CA ILE A 51 -8.69 9.39 2.89
C ILE A 51 -9.66 10.42 3.47
N GLY A 52 -10.43 11.07 2.58
CA GLY A 52 -11.42 12.07 2.96
C GLY A 52 -10.85 13.39 3.49
N ARG A 53 -9.52 13.57 3.46
CA ARG A 53 -8.82 14.76 3.96
C ARG A 53 -8.05 15.52 2.88
N THR A 54 -8.11 15.06 1.64
CA THR A 54 -7.39 15.62 0.49
C THR A 54 -8.36 16.11 -0.59
N PRO A 55 -7.94 17.04 -1.47
CA PRO A 55 -8.74 17.46 -2.62
C PRO A 55 -9.19 16.27 -3.48
N SER A 56 -10.33 16.39 -4.15
CA SER A 56 -10.97 15.30 -4.90
C SER A 56 -10.14 14.69 -6.05
N PHE A 57 -9.08 15.36 -6.50
CA PHE A 57 -8.16 14.83 -7.51
C PHE A 57 -7.05 13.95 -6.92
N ILE A 58 -6.91 13.91 -5.59
CA ILE A 58 -6.11 12.93 -4.87
C ILE A 58 -7.06 11.82 -4.45
N VAL A 59 -6.79 10.60 -4.91
CA VAL A 59 -7.64 9.44 -4.64
C VAL A 59 -6.83 8.37 -3.94
N ALA A 60 -7.40 7.82 -2.87
CA ALA A 60 -6.88 6.60 -2.25
C ALA A 60 -7.36 5.38 -3.03
N VAL A 61 -6.44 4.49 -3.37
CA VAL A 61 -6.69 3.28 -4.15
C VAL A 61 -6.19 2.08 -3.38
N ARG A 62 -6.99 1.02 -3.35
CA ARG A 62 -6.56 -0.31 -2.92
C ARG A 62 -6.24 -1.15 -4.15
N PRO A 63 -4.95 -1.43 -4.43
CA PRO A 63 -4.56 -2.15 -5.64
C PRO A 63 -4.97 -3.62 -5.62
N LEU A 64 -5.31 -4.16 -4.43
CA LEU A 64 -5.71 -5.56 -4.24
C LEU A 64 -7.18 -5.65 -3.80
N ARG A 65 -7.98 -6.45 -4.50
CA ARG A 65 -9.38 -6.72 -4.17
C ARG A 65 -9.74 -8.16 -4.52
N GLY A 66 -10.48 -8.83 -3.62
CA GLY A 66 -10.90 -10.22 -3.83
C GLY A 66 -9.74 -11.21 -3.97
N GLY A 67 -8.56 -10.88 -3.44
CA GLY A 67 -7.34 -11.70 -3.59
C GLY A 67 -6.62 -11.54 -4.93
N ALA A 68 -7.03 -10.60 -5.77
CA ALA A 68 -6.42 -10.32 -7.07
C ALA A 68 -5.91 -8.88 -7.15
N ILE A 69 -4.97 -8.64 -8.07
CA ILE A 69 -4.54 -7.30 -8.45
C ILE A 69 -5.62 -6.70 -9.35
N THR A 70 -6.10 -5.51 -9.01
CA THR A 70 -7.25 -4.87 -9.67
C THR A 70 -6.99 -3.51 -10.29
N ASP A 71 -5.82 -2.92 -10.05
CA ASP A 71 -5.41 -1.64 -10.65
C ASP A 71 -3.97 -1.80 -11.18
N PHE A 72 -3.75 -1.48 -12.47
CA PHE A 72 -2.49 -1.60 -13.22
C PHE A 72 -2.20 -0.29 -13.96
#